data_AF-A0AAI9U3H9-F1
#
_entry.id   AF-A0AAI9U3H9-F1
#
_cell.length_a   1.000
_cell.length_b   1.000
_cell.length_c   1.000
_cell.angle_alpha   90.00
_cell.angle_beta   90.00
_cell.angle_gamma   90.00
#
_symmetry.space_group_name_H-M   'P 1'
#
loop_
_entity.id
_entity.type
_entity.pdbx_description
1 polymer ?
#
loop_
_entity_poly.entity_id
_entity_poly.type
_entity_poly.pdbx_seq_one_letter_code
_entity_poly.pdbx_strand_id
1 'polypeptide(L)'
;MSRSMMLLSAQRSCASLLGSTAFRGLAIRQYATATRKKSVEKPATKSSEPAATAPTIEKANNDSVIMRTYKPRTPGVRHLKRPINDHLWKGRPFLPLTYPKKGHGKGGRNNSGRITVRHHGGGAKRRIRTVDFERWQAGPHLVDRIEYDPGRSAHIALLSNKSTGRKSYIVAAEGMRAGDVVHSYRSGIPKDLLDSMGGVVDPGILAAKTAWRGNCLPMHMIPVGTVIFNVGSRAKGGAVFCRSAGTYAILVSKEEETRDDGTKVVTGKYINVRLQSGEIRRVSKDACATIGVASNPHHQYRQLGKAGRSRWLNIRPTVRGLAMNSVDHPHGGGRGKSKGNRHPTSPWGTPAKGGFKTRRKHNFNKWVVEPRVRNMGKRRSKAS
;
A
#
# COMPACT_ATOMS: atom_id res chain seq x y z
N MET A 1 65.73 -50.41 45.85
CA MET A 1 65.80 -49.68 44.56
C MET A 1 65.30 -48.25 44.80
N SER A 2 66.13 -47.45 45.46
CA SER A 2 66.82 -46.24 44.96
C SER A 2 65.85 -45.06 44.69
N ARG A 3 65.67 -44.15 45.68
CA ARG A 3 66.29 -42.80 45.83
C ARG A 3 65.55 -41.75 44.99
N SER A 4 65.39 -40.47 45.35
CA SER A 4 65.63 -39.65 46.54
C SER A 4 65.06 -38.25 46.22
N MET A 5 64.64 -37.50 47.23
CA MET A 5 64.44 -36.04 47.18
C MET A 5 65.69 -35.31 46.67
N MET A 6 65.52 -34.16 45.99
CA MET A 6 66.20 -32.91 46.36
C MET A 6 65.69 -31.68 45.59
N LEU A 7 65.65 -30.55 46.31
CA LEU A 7 65.47 -29.18 45.84
C LEU A 7 66.72 -28.67 45.09
N LEU A 8 66.57 -27.57 44.33
CA LEU A 8 67.17 -26.23 44.55
C LEU A 8 67.45 -25.47 43.24
N SER A 9 67.26 -24.16 43.35
CA SER A 9 67.56 -23.05 42.42
C SER A 9 69.02 -22.94 41.96
N ALA A 10 69.26 -22.33 40.78
CA ALA A 10 70.10 -21.12 40.64
C ALA A 10 70.33 -20.69 39.16
N GLN A 11 69.95 -19.44 38.89
CA GLN A 11 70.61 -18.37 38.13
C GLN A 11 71.81 -18.61 37.16
N ARG A 12 71.75 -17.80 36.08
CA ARG A 12 72.81 -17.26 35.17
C ARG A 12 73.28 -18.16 34.01
N SER A 13 73.00 -17.73 32.77
CA SER A 13 74.01 -16.98 32.00
C SER A 13 73.45 -16.36 30.71
N CYS A 14 74.09 -15.25 30.36
CA CYS A 14 73.80 -14.35 29.25
C CYS A 14 74.43 -14.88 27.96
N ALA A 15 73.70 -14.86 26.84
CA ALA A 15 74.26 -14.88 25.50
C ALA A 15 73.34 -14.09 24.55
N SER A 16 73.76 -12.87 24.25
CA SER A 16 73.51 -12.12 23.02
C SER A 16 74.07 -12.91 21.81
N LEU A 17 73.71 -12.76 20.53
CA LEU A 17 73.24 -11.67 19.67
C LEU A 17 72.89 -12.36 18.31
N LEU A 18 71.68 -12.25 17.75
CA LEU A 18 71.31 -11.52 16.50
C LEU A 18 70.11 -12.34 15.93
N GLY A 19 68.92 -11.80 15.71
CA GLY A 19 68.58 -10.86 14.63
C GLY A 19 67.55 -11.51 13.69
N SER A 20 66.27 -11.21 13.87
CA SER A 20 65.22 -11.19 12.82
C SER A 20 63.84 -10.93 13.43
N THR A 21 63.41 -9.67 13.44
CA THR A 21 62.06 -9.26 13.83
C THR A 21 61.09 -9.44 12.68
N ALA A 22 60.31 -10.53 12.70
CA ALA A 22 59.13 -10.66 11.85
C ALA A 22 57.94 -9.93 12.51
N PHE A 23 57.69 -8.69 12.11
CA PHE A 23 56.47 -7.95 12.47
C PHE A 23 55.24 -8.66 11.91
N ARG A 24 54.45 -9.30 12.79
CA ARG A 24 53.09 -9.75 12.44
C ARG A 24 52.18 -8.54 12.33
N GLY A 25 51.76 -8.22 11.10
CA GLY A 25 50.82 -7.16 10.80
C GLY A 25 49.46 -7.36 11.48
N LEU A 26 49.06 -6.36 12.26
CA LEU A 26 47.69 -6.17 12.74
C LEU A 26 46.78 -5.81 11.56
N ALA A 27 45.77 -6.63 11.28
CA ALA A 27 44.75 -6.32 10.30
C ALA A 27 43.85 -5.18 10.82
N ILE A 28 44.11 -3.96 10.35
CA ILE A 28 43.28 -2.78 10.59
C ILE A 28 41.96 -2.96 9.81
N ARG A 29 40.82 -2.93 10.51
CA ARG A 29 39.49 -2.87 9.89
C ARG A 29 39.35 -1.52 9.16
N GLN A 30 39.23 -1.55 7.84
CA GLN A 30 38.89 -0.38 7.04
C GLN A 30 37.40 -0.03 7.22
N TYR A 31 37.13 1.22 7.63
CA TYR A 31 35.78 1.79 7.57
C TYR A 31 35.48 2.23 6.13
N ALA A 32 34.26 1.97 5.67
CA ALA A 32 33.81 2.33 4.33
C ALA A 32 33.81 3.86 4.14
N THR A 33 34.64 4.35 3.22
CA THR A 33 34.63 5.74 2.76
C THR A 33 33.53 5.95 1.72
N ALA A 34 32.90 7.12 1.76
CA ALA A 34 31.85 7.48 0.80
C ALA A 34 32.46 7.70 -0.59
N THR A 35 31.97 6.96 -1.59
CA THR A 35 32.35 7.17 -2.99
C THR A 35 31.64 8.40 -3.53
N ARG A 36 32.42 9.45 -3.83
CA ARG A 36 31.94 10.67 -4.49
C ARG A 36 31.73 10.33 -5.98
N LYS A 37 30.48 10.24 -6.44
CA LYS A 37 30.19 10.12 -7.88
C LYS A 37 30.67 11.40 -8.58
N LYS A 38 31.55 11.26 -9.58
CA LYS A 38 31.86 12.30 -10.56
C LYS A 38 30.55 12.69 -11.27
N SER A 39 30.17 13.96 -11.19
CA SER A 39 29.14 14.55 -12.03
C SER A 39 29.68 14.64 -13.46
N VAL A 40 29.04 13.91 -14.38
CA VAL A 40 29.25 14.13 -15.82
C VAL A 40 28.38 15.32 -16.20
N GLU A 41 29.01 16.44 -16.53
CA GLU A 41 28.35 17.59 -17.14
C GLU A 41 27.85 17.19 -18.54
N LYS A 42 26.57 17.43 -18.82
CA LYS A 42 26.02 17.33 -20.17
C LYS A 42 26.33 18.62 -20.93
N PRO A 43 26.80 18.55 -22.19
CA PRO A 43 27.01 19.74 -23.00
C PRO A 43 25.68 20.41 -23.35
N ALA A 44 25.66 21.74 -23.24
CA ALA A 44 24.52 22.59 -23.56
C ALA A 44 24.21 22.53 -25.06
N THR A 45 23.01 22.07 -25.42
CA THR A 45 22.48 22.17 -26.79
C THR A 45 21.68 23.46 -26.92
N LYS A 46 22.06 24.29 -27.89
CA LYS A 46 21.43 25.57 -28.23
C LYS A 46 19.96 25.36 -28.62
N SER A 47 19.10 26.24 -28.14
CA SER A 47 17.67 26.29 -28.41
C SER A 47 17.39 26.80 -29.83
N SER A 48 16.76 25.97 -30.67
CA SER A 48 15.97 26.41 -31.82
C SER A 48 14.47 26.22 -31.50
N GLU A 49 13.67 27.21 -31.87
CA GLU A 49 12.24 27.38 -31.58
C GLU A 49 11.36 26.18 -31.98
N PRO A 50 10.25 25.91 -31.27
CA PRO A 50 9.17 25.08 -31.79
C PRO A 50 7.92 25.89 -32.10
N ALA A 51 7.47 25.74 -33.34
CA ALA A 51 6.12 26.04 -33.80
C ALA A 51 5.06 25.13 -33.13
N ALA A 52 3.82 25.64 -33.10
CA ALA A 52 2.55 24.99 -32.78
C ALA A 52 2.32 24.56 -31.31
N THR A 53 1.58 25.42 -30.61
CA THR A 53 1.13 25.30 -29.22
C THR A 53 0.18 24.11 -29.00
N ALA A 54 0.69 23.02 -28.43
CA ALA A 54 -0.14 22.05 -27.71
C ALA A 54 -0.69 22.73 -26.43
N PRO A 55 -1.90 22.38 -25.94
CA PRO A 55 -2.46 23.00 -24.75
C PRO A 55 -1.51 22.79 -23.58
N THR A 56 -0.94 23.89 -23.11
CA THR A 56 -0.03 23.95 -21.99
C THR A 56 -0.76 23.37 -20.78
N ILE A 57 -0.34 22.19 -20.33
CA ILE A 57 -0.66 21.72 -19.00
C ILE A 57 -0.09 22.79 -18.07
N GLU A 58 -0.97 23.60 -17.48
CA GLU A 58 -0.59 24.55 -16.45
C GLU A 58 0.31 23.79 -15.46
N LYS A 59 1.54 24.28 -15.30
CA LYS A 59 2.49 23.71 -14.35
C LYS A 59 1.82 23.76 -12.99
N ALA A 60 1.31 22.61 -12.54
CA ALA A 60 0.75 22.45 -11.22
C ALA A 60 1.78 23.00 -10.23
N ASN A 61 1.39 24.01 -9.46
CA ASN A 61 2.19 24.58 -8.39
C ASN A 61 2.87 23.45 -7.61
N ASN A 62 4.13 23.68 -7.21
CA ASN A 62 4.86 22.83 -6.26
C ASN A 62 4.12 22.84 -4.91
N ASP A 63 2.99 22.16 -4.85
CA ASP A 63 2.14 22.07 -3.68
C ASP A 63 2.81 21.09 -2.73
N SER A 64 3.69 21.64 -1.90
CA SER A 64 4.20 20.96 -0.71
C SER A 64 3.01 20.31 0.02
N VAL A 65 3.15 19.05 0.44
CA VAL A 65 2.04 18.29 1.06
C VAL A 65 1.42 19.09 2.22
N ILE A 66 0.27 19.71 1.98
CA ILE A 66 -0.34 20.65 2.95
C ILE A 66 -1.02 19.83 4.06
N MET A 67 -0.41 19.84 5.24
CA MET A 67 -0.90 19.15 6.43
C MET A 67 -1.31 20.17 7.50
N ARG A 68 -2.48 19.98 8.10
CA ARG A 68 -2.95 20.78 9.23
C ARG A 68 -2.18 20.43 10.50
N THR A 69 -1.43 21.39 11.01
CA THR A 69 -0.83 21.43 12.35
C THR A 69 -1.64 22.36 13.25
N TYR A 70 -1.35 22.37 14.55
CA TYR A 70 -2.09 23.15 15.54
C TYR A 70 -1.11 23.81 16.50
N LYS A 71 -1.47 24.96 17.07
CA LYS A 71 -0.68 25.61 18.12
C LYS A 71 -0.43 24.60 19.25
N PRO A 72 0.83 24.35 19.65
CA PRO A 72 1.18 23.29 20.61
C PRO A 72 0.90 23.71 22.06
N ARG A 73 -0.36 24.07 22.37
CA ARG A 73 -0.80 24.46 23.72
C ARG A 73 -0.71 23.31 24.73
N THR A 74 -0.74 22.07 24.26
CA THR A 74 -0.59 20.86 25.09
C THR A 74 0.42 19.90 24.45
N PRO A 75 1.13 19.09 25.25
CA PRO A 75 2.10 18.12 24.73
C PRO A 75 1.47 17.12 23.76
N GLY A 76 0.21 16.73 23.98
CA GLY A 76 -0.51 15.79 23.12
C GLY A 76 -0.91 16.35 21.74
N VAL A 77 -0.92 17.68 21.57
CA VAL A 77 -1.24 18.36 20.30
C VAL A 77 0.02 18.71 19.50
N ARG A 78 1.19 18.80 20.15
CA ARG A 78 2.46 19.16 19.50
C ARG A 78 2.78 18.36 18.23
N HIS A 79 2.52 17.05 18.25
CA HIS A 79 2.81 16.14 17.12
C HIS A 79 1.56 15.73 16.33
N LEU A 80 0.48 16.48 16.46
CA LEU A 80 -0.75 16.22 15.73
C LEU A 80 -0.65 16.77 14.30
N LYS A 81 -0.73 15.88 13.30
CA LYS A 81 -0.83 16.24 11.88
C LYS A 81 -2.03 15.58 11.22
N ARG A 82 -2.81 16.34 10.45
CA ARG A 82 -3.95 15.83 9.66
C ARG A 82 -3.86 16.29 8.21
N PRO A 83 -4.22 15.45 7.23
CA PRO A 83 -4.37 15.93 5.85
C PRO A 83 -5.57 16.88 5.76
N ILE A 84 -5.40 17.98 5.03
CA ILE A 84 -6.48 18.95 4.78
C ILE A 84 -7.41 18.36 3.72
N ASN A 85 -8.71 18.29 4.03
CA ASN A 85 -9.73 17.76 3.13
C ASN A 85 -11.02 18.57 3.34
N ASP A 86 -10.99 19.85 2.99
CA ASP A 86 -12.08 20.78 3.30
C ASP A 86 -13.30 20.61 2.37
N HIS A 87 -13.12 19.95 1.22
CA HIS A 87 -14.19 19.55 0.30
C HIS A 87 -15.07 18.40 0.82
N LEU A 88 -14.76 17.80 1.98
CA LEU A 88 -15.54 16.71 2.53
C LEU A 88 -16.87 17.21 3.10
N TRP A 89 -17.92 16.44 2.85
CA TRP A 89 -19.23 16.64 3.45
C TRP A 89 -19.15 16.64 4.98
N LYS A 90 -19.74 17.67 5.59
CA LYS A 90 -19.74 17.88 7.05
C LYS A 90 -20.91 17.20 7.76
N GLY A 91 -21.95 16.81 7.02
CA GLY A 91 -23.18 16.23 7.57
C GLY A 91 -23.10 14.71 7.84
N ARG A 92 -24.28 14.12 8.09
CA ARG A 92 -24.43 12.67 8.30
C ARG A 92 -24.38 11.91 6.97
N PRO A 93 -23.99 10.62 6.99
CA PRO A 93 -24.09 9.76 5.79
C PRO A 93 -25.55 9.48 5.45
N PHE A 94 -25.79 9.00 4.23
CA PHE A 94 -27.09 8.51 3.80
C PHE A 94 -27.50 7.27 4.60
N LEU A 95 -28.44 7.45 5.54
CA LEU A 95 -28.77 6.45 6.56
C LEU A 95 -29.19 5.08 6.01
N PRO A 96 -30.01 4.98 4.94
CA PRO A 96 -30.42 3.69 4.37
C PRO A 96 -29.26 2.81 3.90
N LEU A 97 -28.13 3.41 3.46
CA LEU A 97 -26.93 2.68 3.05
C LEU A 97 -25.95 2.43 4.21
N THR A 98 -26.44 2.45 5.45
CA THR A 98 -25.62 2.23 6.64
C THR A 98 -26.28 1.33 7.67
N TYR A 99 -25.47 0.53 8.35
CA TYR A 99 -25.91 -0.31 9.47
C TYR A 99 -24.89 -0.25 10.63
N PRO A 100 -25.28 -0.48 11.90
CA PRO A 100 -24.38 -0.30 13.03
C PRO A 100 -23.24 -1.33 13.05
N LYS A 101 -21.99 -0.89 13.33
CA LYS A 101 -20.88 -1.80 13.66
C LYS A 101 -20.91 -2.10 15.16
N LYS A 102 -21.64 -3.15 15.53
CA LYS A 102 -21.83 -3.60 16.93
C LYS A 102 -21.27 -5.02 17.15
N GLY A 103 -21.37 -5.50 18.39
CA GLY A 103 -21.03 -6.87 18.80
C GLY A 103 -19.60 -7.05 19.34
N HIS A 104 -19.38 -8.19 19.99
CA HIS A 104 -18.10 -8.55 20.62
C HIS A 104 -16.95 -8.70 19.61
N GLY A 105 -17.26 -8.95 18.33
CA GLY A 105 -16.27 -8.96 17.25
C GLY A 105 -15.53 -7.62 17.08
N LYS A 106 -16.14 -6.48 17.45
CA LYS A 106 -15.42 -5.19 17.50
C LYS A 106 -14.28 -5.19 18.53
N GLY A 107 -14.37 -6.03 19.57
CA GLY A 107 -13.33 -6.24 20.57
C GLY A 107 -12.30 -7.31 20.22
N GLY A 108 -12.33 -7.87 19.00
CA GLY A 108 -11.40 -8.91 18.56
C GLY A 108 -11.72 -10.31 19.10
N ARG A 109 -12.98 -10.55 19.48
CA ARG A 109 -13.47 -11.87 19.91
C ARG A 109 -14.12 -12.63 18.74
N ASN A 110 -14.02 -13.96 18.75
CA ASN A 110 -14.78 -14.85 17.87
C ASN A 110 -16.11 -15.28 18.51
N ASN A 111 -16.84 -16.19 17.85
CA ASN A 111 -18.11 -16.76 18.32
C ASN A 111 -18.03 -17.47 19.70
N SER A 112 -16.87 -18.04 20.07
CA SER A 112 -16.66 -18.63 21.40
C SER A 112 -16.39 -17.61 22.50
N GLY A 113 -16.40 -16.31 22.19
CA GLY A 113 -16.14 -15.23 23.15
C GLY A 113 -14.66 -15.04 23.51
N ARG A 114 -13.75 -15.90 23.02
CA ARG A 114 -12.31 -15.80 23.25
C ARG A 114 -11.69 -14.73 22.37
N ILE A 115 -10.61 -14.09 22.84
CA ILE A 115 -9.87 -13.10 22.07
C ILE A 115 -9.03 -13.83 21.02
N THR A 116 -9.35 -13.66 19.74
CA THR A 116 -8.59 -14.21 18.62
C THR A 116 -7.76 -13.15 17.92
N VAL A 117 -8.19 -11.89 17.95
CA VAL A 117 -7.44 -10.74 17.42
C VAL A 117 -7.09 -9.80 18.57
N ARG A 118 -5.80 -9.79 18.94
CA ARG A 118 -5.30 -8.92 20.01
C ARG A 118 -5.37 -7.45 19.61
N HIS A 119 -5.29 -6.56 20.61
CA HIS A 119 -5.19 -5.12 20.46
C HIS A 119 -6.42 -4.39 19.88
N HIS A 120 -7.60 -5.00 19.89
CA HIS A 120 -8.85 -4.34 19.49
C HIS A 120 -9.85 -4.19 20.63
N GLY A 121 -10.61 -3.09 20.64
CA GLY A 121 -11.68 -2.82 21.61
C GLY A 121 -11.72 -1.38 22.11
N GLY A 122 -12.89 -0.96 22.61
CA GLY A 122 -13.08 0.35 23.28
C GLY A 122 -13.04 1.59 22.38
N GLY A 123 -13.06 1.45 21.04
CA GLY A 123 -13.13 2.62 20.14
C GLY A 123 -14.52 3.23 20.01
N ALA A 124 -14.61 4.38 19.34
CA ALA A 124 -15.87 5.09 19.11
C ALA A 124 -16.92 4.20 18.38
N LYS A 125 -18.21 4.48 18.61
CA LYS A 125 -19.33 3.85 17.90
C LYS A 125 -19.27 4.23 16.42
N ARG A 126 -19.52 3.26 15.53
CA ARG A 126 -19.45 3.45 14.07
C ARG A 126 -20.65 2.79 13.40
N ARG A 127 -20.94 3.24 12.17
CA ARG A 127 -21.84 2.54 11.25
C ARG A 127 -21.02 2.07 10.06
N ILE A 128 -21.28 0.88 9.55
CA ILE A 128 -20.70 0.41 8.29
C ILE A 128 -21.45 1.09 7.15
N ARG A 129 -20.72 1.50 6.11
CA ARG A 129 -21.30 2.02 4.87
C ARG A 129 -21.28 0.89 3.85
N THR A 130 -22.42 0.57 3.28
CA THR A 130 -22.57 -0.40 2.20
C THR A 130 -22.04 0.24 0.93
N VAL A 131 -20.78 -0.04 0.61
CA VAL A 131 -20.10 0.46 -0.59
C VAL A 131 -20.25 -0.56 -1.70
N ASP A 132 -20.65 -0.10 -2.87
CA ASP A 132 -20.71 -0.89 -4.09
C ASP A 132 -19.29 -1.06 -4.66
N PHE A 133 -18.76 -2.27 -4.52
CA PHE A 133 -17.49 -2.67 -5.11
C PHE A 133 -17.66 -3.40 -6.45
N GLU A 134 -18.90 -3.64 -6.87
CA GLU A 134 -19.20 -4.39 -8.10
C GLU A 134 -19.54 -3.47 -9.26
N ARG A 135 -20.31 -2.40 -9.02
CA ARG A 135 -20.67 -1.39 -10.02
C ARG A 135 -21.33 -1.99 -11.28
N TRP A 136 -22.31 -2.87 -11.10
CA TRP A 136 -23.09 -3.44 -12.22
C TRP A 136 -24.10 -2.48 -12.84
N GLN A 137 -24.61 -1.53 -12.04
CA GLN A 137 -25.57 -0.57 -12.56
C GLN A 137 -24.90 0.33 -13.62
N ALA A 138 -25.39 0.27 -14.85
CA ALA A 138 -24.92 1.07 -15.96
C ALA A 138 -25.47 2.51 -15.93
N GLY A 139 -24.98 3.33 -16.85
CA GLY A 139 -25.44 4.70 -17.07
C GLY A 139 -24.70 5.77 -16.24
N PRO A 140 -25.02 7.06 -16.49
CA PRO A 140 -24.42 8.19 -15.80
C PRO A 140 -24.86 8.24 -14.33
N HIS A 141 -23.88 8.36 -13.45
CA HIS A 141 -24.10 8.59 -12.02
C HIS A 141 -23.47 9.94 -11.64
N LEU A 142 -24.29 10.83 -11.09
CA LEU A 142 -23.84 12.11 -10.56
C LEU A 142 -23.21 11.89 -9.17
N VAL A 143 -22.04 12.48 -8.94
CA VAL A 143 -21.43 12.52 -7.62
C VAL A 143 -22.11 13.62 -6.80
N ASP A 144 -23.01 13.24 -5.89
CA ASP A 144 -23.68 14.17 -5.00
C ASP A 144 -22.67 14.88 -4.08
N ARG A 145 -21.79 14.09 -3.46
CA ARG A 145 -20.83 14.55 -2.44
C ARG A 145 -19.78 13.51 -2.09
N ILE A 146 -18.66 13.98 -1.56
CA ILE A 146 -17.59 13.14 -1.01
C ILE A 146 -17.67 13.14 0.51
N GLU A 147 -17.70 11.95 1.12
CA GLU A 147 -17.86 11.77 2.56
C GLU A 147 -16.64 11.08 3.19
N TYR A 148 -16.39 11.41 4.46
CA TYR A 148 -15.49 10.67 5.32
C TYR A 148 -16.12 9.34 5.77
N ASP A 149 -15.36 8.24 5.66
CA ASP A 149 -15.74 6.97 6.28
C ASP A 149 -14.81 6.53 7.42
N PRO A 150 -15.31 6.36 8.67
CA PRO A 150 -14.50 5.86 9.78
C PRO A 150 -14.13 4.37 9.67
N GLY A 151 -14.71 3.61 8.74
CA GLY A 151 -14.43 2.19 8.50
C GLY A 151 -13.26 1.92 7.54
N ARG A 152 -12.74 2.94 6.85
CA ARG A 152 -11.69 2.79 5.82
C ARG A 152 -10.74 4.00 5.79
N SER A 153 -9.68 3.91 5.00
CA SER A 153 -8.69 4.98 4.86
C SER A 153 -9.04 5.98 3.76
N ALA A 154 -9.51 5.50 2.60
CA ALA A 154 -9.95 6.32 1.48
C ALA A 154 -11.30 7.00 1.76
N HIS A 155 -11.63 8.05 1.01
CA HIS A 155 -12.95 8.68 1.07
C HIS A 155 -13.96 7.89 0.23
N ILE A 156 -15.24 8.17 0.41
CA ILE A 156 -16.32 7.61 -0.41
C ILE A 156 -17.10 8.71 -1.11
N ALA A 157 -17.59 8.40 -2.30
CA ALA A 157 -18.52 9.26 -3.02
C ALA A 157 -19.93 8.69 -2.89
N LEU A 158 -20.89 9.54 -2.54
CA LEU A 158 -22.31 9.22 -2.71
C LEU A 158 -22.70 9.56 -4.15
N LEU A 159 -23.20 8.56 -4.85
CA LEU A 159 -23.68 8.69 -6.22
C LEU A 159 -25.20 8.70 -6.26
N SER A 160 -25.76 9.44 -7.21
CA SER A 160 -27.15 9.32 -7.66
C SER A 160 -27.17 8.91 -9.13
N ASN A 161 -27.82 7.79 -9.44
CA ASN A 161 -28.04 7.38 -10.83
C ASN A 161 -29.00 8.37 -11.51
N LYS A 162 -28.63 8.96 -12.65
CA LYS A 162 -29.46 10.00 -13.29
C LYS A 162 -30.80 9.49 -13.83
N SER A 163 -30.87 8.22 -14.24
CA SER A 163 -32.09 7.63 -14.81
C SER A 163 -33.05 7.12 -13.75
N THR A 164 -32.53 6.48 -12.69
CA THR A 164 -33.37 5.82 -11.67
C THR A 164 -33.46 6.58 -10.35
N GLY A 165 -32.62 7.59 -10.12
CA GLY A 165 -32.51 8.30 -8.84
C GLY A 165 -31.91 7.47 -7.69
N ARG A 166 -31.60 6.19 -7.90
CA ARG A 166 -31.06 5.30 -6.86
C ARG A 166 -29.68 5.78 -6.43
N LYS A 167 -29.47 5.78 -5.10
CA LYS A 167 -28.20 6.18 -4.51
C LYS A 167 -27.31 4.99 -4.17
N SER A 168 -26.01 5.16 -4.36
CA SER A 168 -25.01 4.15 -4.00
C SER A 168 -23.73 4.82 -3.50
N TYR A 169 -22.98 4.12 -2.64
CA TYR A 169 -21.65 4.58 -2.27
C TYR A 169 -20.59 3.88 -3.10
N ILE A 170 -19.60 4.61 -3.59
CA ILE A 170 -18.38 4.05 -4.18
C ILE A 170 -17.14 4.58 -3.44
N VAL A 171 -15.98 3.95 -3.64
CA VAL A 171 -14.70 4.55 -3.22
C VAL A 171 -14.41 5.75 -4.12
N ALA A 172 -14.13 6.91 -3.52
CA ALA A 172 -13.81 8.11 -4.28
C ALA A 172 -12.41 8.03 -4.89
N ALA A 173 -12.27 8.49 -6.13
CA ALA A 173 -10.98 8.67 -6.78
C ALA A 173 -10.29 9.96 -6.28
N GLU A 174 -8.97 10.02 -6.39
CA GLU A 174 -8.20 11.22 -6.13
C GLU A 174 -8.55 12.34 -7.12
N GLY A 175 -8.97 13.50 -6.62
CA GLY A 175 -9.43 14.61 -7.46
C GLY A 175 -10.92 14.57 -7.83
N MET A 176 -11.66 13.51 -7.47
CA MET A 176 -13.13 13.47 -7.64
C MET A 176 -13.80 14.51 -6.73
N ARG A 177 -14.79 15.23 -7.25
CA ARG A 177 -15.56 16.26 -6.54
C ARG A 177 -17.07 16.08 -6.73
N ALA A 178 -17.83 16.80 -5.91
CA ALA A 178 -19.28 16.90 -6.11
C ALA A 178 -19.57 17.57 -7.46
N GLY A 179 -20.55 17.06 -8.19
CA GLY A 179 -20.89 17.51 -9.56
C GLY A 179 -20.27 16.66 -10.67
N ASP A 180 -19.20 15.91 -10.40
CA ASP A 180 -18.61 15.00 -11.38
C ASP A 180 -19.62 13.93 -11.81
N VAL A 181 -19.58 13.52 -13.08
CA VAL A 181 -20.40 12.42 -13.61
C VAL A 181 -19.50 11.23 -13.90
N VAL A 182 -19.83 10.08 -13.30
CA VAL A 182 -19.09 8.83 -13.47
C VAL A 182 -19.98 7.75 -14.06
N HIS A 183 -19.37 6.87 -14.85
CA HIS A 183 -20.04 5.77 -15.51
C HIS A 183 -19.51 4.41 -15.03
N SER A 184 -20.31 3.38 -15.23
CA SER A 184 -19.84 2.00 -15.20
C SER A 184 -20.16 1.32 -16.52
N TYR A 185 -19.13 0.86 -17.22
CA TYR A 185 -19.21 0.14 -18.48
C TYR A 185 -19.07 -1.38 -18.27
N ARG A 186 -19.22 -1.85 -17.03
CA ARG A 186 -19.06 -3.26 -16.68
C ARG A 186 -20.10 -4.16 -17.34
N SER A 187 -21.33 -3.68 -17.46
CA SER A 187 -22.46 -4.43 -18.05
C SER A 187 -22.52 -4.33 -19.58
N GLY A 188 -21.62 -3.57 -20.19
CA GLY A 188 -21.58 -3.32 -21.63
C GLY A 188 -21.42 -1.84 -21.97
N ILE A 189 -21.15 -1.60 -23.25
CA ILE A 189 -21.05 -0.25 -23.83
C ILE A 189 -22.47 0.18 -24.23
N PRO A 190 -22.93 1.40 -23.87
CA PRO A 190 -24.25 1.88 -24.28
C PRO A 190 -24.32 2.05 -25.81
N LYS A 191 -25.52 1.85 -26.38
CA LYS A 191 -25.76 1.92 -27.84
C LYS A 191 -25.33 3.27 -28.42
N ASP A 192 -25.70 4.37 -27.78
CA ASP A 192 -25.33 5.73 -28.20
C ASP A 192 -23.81 5.91 -28.37
N LEU A 193 -23.02 5.25 -27.52
CA LEU A 193 -21.57 5.28 -27.61
C LEU A 193 -21.05 4.41 -28.76
N LEU A 194 -21.65 3.23 -29.00
CA LEU A 194 -21.36 2.36 -30.14
C LEU A 194 -21.69 3.05 -31.48
N ASP A 195 -22.84 3.73 -31.55
CA ASP A 195 -23.29 4.45 -32.75
C ASP A 195 -22.35 5.60 -33.07
N SER A 196 -21.88 6.32 -32.04
CA SER A 196 -20.85 7.37 -32.19
C SER A 196 -19.47 6.87 -32.65
N MET A 197 -19.28 5.54 -32.70
CA MET A 197 -18.06 4.88 -33.20
C MET A 197 -18.30 4.19 -34.56
N GLY A 198 -19.49 4.32 -35.15
CA GLY A 198 -19.82 3.70 -36.44
C GLY A 198 -20.04 2.19 -36.37
N GLY A 199 -20.40 1.66 -35.19
CA GLY A 199 -20.78 0.25 -35.01
C GLY A 199 -19.62 -0.74 -34.76
N VAL A 200 -18.37 -0.32 -34.93
CA VAL A 200 -17.18 -1.14 -34.63
C VAL A 200 -16.50 -0.63 -33.35
N VAL A 201 -16.08 -1.53 -32.47
CA VAL A 201 -15.38 -1.18 -31.23
C VAL A 201 -13.91 -0.91 -31.52
N ASP A 202 -13.58 0.36 -31.77
CA ASP A 202 -12.19 0.82 -31.81
C ASP A 202 -11.63 0.98 -30.37
N PRO A 203 -10.54 0.29 -30.00
CA PRO A 203 -9.97 0.38 -28.65
C PRO A 203 -9.46 1.78 -28.27
N GLY A 204 -8.97 2.56 -29.23
CA GLY A 204 -8.44 3.90 -29.04
C GLY A 204 -9.54 4.93 -28.77
N ILE A 205 -10.58 4.95 -29.62
CA ILE A 205 -11.74 5.83 -29.46
C ILE A 205 -12.50 5.49 -28.18
N LEU A 206 -12.69 4.19 -27.90
CA LEU A 206 -13.32 3.72 -26.68
C LEU A 206 -12.55 4.22 -25.45
N ALA A 207 -11.23 4.05 -25.44
CA ALA A 207 -10.40 4.51 -24.33
C ALA A 207 -10.49 6.03 -24.15
N ALA A 208 -10.44 6.83 -25.22
CA ALA A 208 -10.51 8.28 -25.14
C ALA A 208 -11.83 8.77 -24.51
N LYS A 209 -12.95 8.13 -24.85
CA LYS A 209 -14.29 8.50 -24.34
C LYS A 209 -14.59 7.93 -22.95
N THR A 210 -14.02 6.77 -22.59
CA THR A 210 -14.44 6.02 -21.39
C THR A 210 -13.41 5.97 -20.27
N ALA A 211 -12.12 6.06 -20.57
CA ALA A 211 -11.03 5.94 -19.60
C ALA A 211 -10.81 7.22 -18.78
N TRP A 212 -11.90 7.80 -18.27
CA TRP A 212 -11.88 8.95 -17.38
C TRP A 212 -11.86 8.52 -15.92
N ARG A 213 -11.22 9.35 -15.11
CA ARG A 213 -11.09 9.13 -13.67
C ARG A 213 -12.46 8.85 -13.04
N GLY A 214 -12.54 7.79 -12.24
CA GLY A 214 -13.76 7.41 -11.52
C GLY A 214 -14.71 6.53 -12.32
N ASN A 215 -14.52 6.37 -13.63
CA ASN A 215 -15.26 5.39 -14.42
C ASN A 215 -14.80 3.97 -14.09
N CYS A 216 -15.74 3.03 -14.08
CA CYS A 216 -15.47 1.61 -13.88
C CYS A 216 -15.61 0.87 -15.22
N LEU A 217 -14.60 0.08 -15.57
CA LEU A 217 -14.54 -0.68 -16.81
C LEU A 217 -14.06 -2.10 -16.53
N PRO A 218 -14.38 -3.07 -17.42
CA PRO A 218 -13.67 -4.34 -17.44
C PRO A 218 -12.24 -4.14 -17.96
N MET A 219 -11.30 -4.94 -17.47
CA MET A 219 -9.86 -4.76 -17.76
C MET A 219 -9.49 -4.77 -19.24
N HIS A 220 -10.19 -5.55 -20.07
CA HIS A 220 -9.91 -5.62 -21.51
C HIS A 220 -10.13 -4.28 -22.23
N MET A 221 -11.03 -3.41 -21.74
CA MET A 221 -11.30 -2.09 -22.34
C MET A 221 -10.30 -1.02 -21.95
N ILE A 222 -9.56 -1.20 -20.85
CA ILE A 222 -8.67 -0.16 -20.29
C ILE A 222 -7.32 -0.21 -21.02
N PRO A 223 -6.76 0.90 -21.54
CA PRO A 223 -5.48 0.84 -22.25
C PRO A 223 -4.32 0.44 -21.33
N VAL A 224 -3.29 -0.20 -21.90
CA VAL A 224 -2.07 -0.57 -21.19
C VAL A 224 -1.36 0.68 -20.66
N GLY A 225 -0.72 0.58 -19.49
CA GLY A 225 -0.07 1.70 -18.81
C GLY A 225 -1.00 2.54 -17.94
N THR A 226 -2.32 2.36 -18.05
CA THR A 226 -3.29 3.15 -17.27
C THR A 226 -3.20 2.84 -15.77
N VAL A 227 -3.30 3.91 -14.97
CA VAL A 227 -3.39 3.84 -13.52
C VAL A 227 -4.83 3.54 -13.09
N ILE A 228 -5.00 2.48 -12.32
CA ILE A 228 -6.31 1.98 -11.90
C ILE A 228 -6.34 1.67 -10.40
N PHE A 229 -7.50 1.77 -9.78
CA PHE A 229 -7.76 1.36 -8.40
C PHE A 229 -9.02 0.50 -8.33
N ASN A 230 -9.32 -0.09 -7.16
CA ASN A 230 -10.44 -1.03 -7.02
C ASN A 230 -10.40 -2.19 -8.03
N VAL A 231 -9.28 -2.89 -8.10
CA VAL A 231 -9.09 -3.98 -9.06
C VAL A 231 -9.77 -5.26 -8.55
N GLY A 232 -10.64 -5.84 -9.39
CA GLY A 232 -11.24 -7.17 -9.21
C GLY A 232 -10.24 -8.31 -9.43
N SER A 233 -10.67 -9.53 -9.16
CA SER A 233 -9.88 -10.74 -9.44
C SER A 233 -10.58 -11.69 -10.41
N ARG A 234 -11.90 -11.85 -10.25
CA ARG A 234 -12.79 -12.69 -11.05
C ARG A 234 -13.69 -11.82 -11.92
N ALA A 235 -14.15 -12.34 -13.06
CA ALA A 235 -15.05 -11.66 -13.99
C ALA A 235 -16.29 -11.04 -13.31
N LYS A 236 -17.05 -11.84 -12.55
CA LYS A 236 -18.28 -11.39 -11.88
C LYS A 236 -18.08 -10.91 -10.43
N GLY A 237 -16.84 -10.89 -9.93
CA GLY A 237 -16.56 -10.49 -8.54
C GLY A 237 -16.36 -8.99 -8.39
N GLY A 238 -16.60 -8.44 -7.20
CA GLY A 238 -16.28 -7.05 -6.89
C GLY A 238 -14.78 -6.78 -6.73
N ALA A 239 -14.44 -5.51 -6.58
CA ALA A 239 -13.09 -5.03 -6.34
C ALA A 239 -12.49 -5.56 -5.03
N VAL A 240 -11.26 -6.07 -5.09
CA VAL A 240 -10.54 -6.65 -3.94
C VAL A 240 -9.18 -5.99 -3.69
N PHE A 241 -8.48 -5.55 -4.74
CA PHE A 241 -7.15 -4.93 -4.63
C PHE A 241 -7.22 -3.41 -4.74
N CYS A 242 -6.19 -2.75 -4.20
CA CYS A 242 -5.97 -1.30 -4.31
C CYS A 242 -7.21 -0.44 -3.92
N ARG A 243 -7.78 -0.74 -2.74
CA ARG A 243 -8.94 -0.05 -2.16
C ARG A 243 -8.57 0.95 -1.05
N SER A 244 -7.31 0.93 -0.60
CA SER A 244 -6.85 1.79 0.48
C SER A 244 -6.50 3.17 -0.06
N ALA A 245 -6.53 4.18 0.80
CA ALA A 245 -6.12 5.54 0.48
C ALA A 245 -4.78 5.61 -0.26
N GLY A 246 -4.74 6.34 -1.37
CA GLY A 246 -3.54 6.55 -2.19
C GLY A 246 -3.01 5.32 -2.91
N THR A 247 -3.72 4.18 -2.87
CA THR A 247 -3.28 2.97 -3.56
C THR A 247 -3.81 2.91 -4.97
N TYR A 248 -3.00 2.34 -5.86
CA TYR A 248 -3.33 2.10 -7.26
C TYR A 248 -2.62 0.83 -7.76
N ALA A 249 -2.91 0.48 -8.98
CA ALA A 249 -2.29 -0.56 -9.76
C ALA A 249 -2.07 -0.04 -11.18
N ILE A 250 -1.17 -0.67 -11.92
CA ILE A 250 -0.89 -0.32 -13.31
C ILE A 250 -1.20 -1.54 -14.17
N LEU A 251 -1.94 -1.34 -15.25
CA LEU A 251 -2.16 -2.37 -16.26
C LEU A 251 -0.87 -2.54 -17.07
N VAL A 252 -0.21 -3.69 -16.96
CA VAL A 252 1.14 -3.92 -17.50
C VAL A 252 1.09 -4.46 -18.91
N SER A 253 0.32 -5.54 -19.11
CA SER A 253 0.20 -6.16 -20.41
C SER A 253 -1.11 -6.89 -20.55
N LYS A 254 -1.56 -7.00 -21.79
CA LYS A 254 -2.69 -7.79 -22.21
C LYS A 254 -2.21 -8.77 -23.26
N GLU A 255 -2.76 -9.97 -23.23
CA GLU A 255 -2.58 -10.96 -24.29
C GLU A 255 -3.50 -10.54 -25.46
N GLU A 256 -2.97 -9.69 -26.34
CA GLU A 256 -3.63 -9.14 -27.52
C GLU A 256 -2.96 -9.67 -28.80
N GLU A 257 -3.77 -10.01 -29.80
CA GLU A 257 -3.32 -10.35 -31.15
C GLU A 257 -3.67 -9.19 -32.10
N THR A 258 -2.78 -8.91 -33.04
CA THR A 258 -3.00 -7.89 -34.07
C THR A 258 -3.78 -8.52 -35.21
N ARG A 259 -4.95 -7.96 -35.55
CA ARG A 259 -5.67 -8.32 -36.78
C ARG A 259 -4.99 -7.72 -38.00
N ASP A 260 -5.34 -8.21 -39.18
CA ASP A 260 -4.80 -7.74 -40.46
C ASP A 260 -5.01 -6.22 -40.67
N ASP A 261 -6.08 -5.67 -40.08
CA ASP A 261 -6.40 -4.23 -40.07
C ASP A 261 -5.53 -3.40 -39.10
N GLY A 262 -4.51 -3.99 -38.47
CA GLY A 262 -3.67 -3.35 -37.45
C GLY A 262 -4.33 -3.16 -36.08
N THR A 263 -5.61 -3.54 -35.93
CA THR A 263 -6.36 -3.40 -34.69
C THR A 263 -6.03 -4.53 -33.71
N LYS A 264 -5.75 -4.18 -32.45
CA LYS A 264 -5.43 -5.14 -31.39
C LYS A 264 -6.71 -5.68 -30.75
N VAL A 265 -6.85 -7.00 -30.71
CA VAL A 265 -7.97 -7.68 -30.05
C VAL A 265 -7.46 -8.57 -28.92
N VAL A 266 -8.14 -8.51 -27.78
CA VAL A 266 -7.76 -9.27 -26.59
C VAL A 266 -8.19 -10.74 -26.74
N THR A 267 -7.25 -11.61 -27.08
CA THR A 267 -7.48 -13.06 -27.22
C THR A 267 -7.38 -13.78 -25.87
N GLY A 268 -6.50 -13.32 -24.97
CA GLY A 268 -6.25 -13.97 -23.69
C GLY A 268 -7.38 -13.82 -22.66
N LYS A 269 -7.48 -14.83 -21.77
CA LYS A 269 -8.46 -14.83 -20.65
C LYS A 269 -8.01 -13.97 -19.47
N TYR A 270 -6.72 -13.63 -19.42
CA TYR A 270 -6.10 -12.94 -18.30
C TYR A 270 -5.33 -11.70 -18.76
N ILE A 271 -5.20 -10.74 -17.84
CA ILE A 271 -4.48 -9.49 -18.02
C ILE A 271 -3.50 -9.35 -16.85
N ASN A 272 -2.31 -8.87 -17.14
CA ASN A 272 -1.26 -8.69 -16.16
C ASN A 272 -1.34 -7.30 -15.55
N VAL A 273 -1.45 -7.26 -14.22
CA VAL A 273 -1.59 -6.03 -13.44
C VAL A 273 -0.51 -5.97 -12.37
N ARG A 274 0.19 -4.85 -12.29
CA ARG A 274 1.14 -4.54 -11.21
C ARG A 274 0.38 -3.92 -10.05
N LEU A 275 0.30 -4.64 -8.93
CA LEU A 275 -0.36 -4.16 -7.71
C LEU A 275 0.52 -3.15 -6.94
N GLN A 276 -0.08 -2.45 -5.97
CA GLN A 276 0.63 -1.53 -5.05
C GLN A 276 1.86 -2.15 -4.35
N SER A 277 1.88 -3.47 -4.14
CA SER A 277 3.03 -4.16 -3.55
C SER A 277 4.22 -4.35 -4.50
N GLY A 278 4.06 -4.00 -5.78
CA GLY A 278 4.99 -4.29 -6.86
C GLY A 278 4.92 -5.72 -7.39
N GLU A 279 3.92 -6.52 -7.00
CA GLU A 279 3.70 -7.87 -7.55
C GLU A 279 2.94 -7.75 -8.87
N ILE A 280 3.43 -8.40 -9.93
CA ILE A 280 2.72 -8.53 -11.20
C ILE A 280 1.95 -9.85 -11.19
N ARG A 281 0.65 -9.76 -11.42
CA ARG A 281 -0.23 -10.93 -11.39
C ARG A 281 -1.25 -10.91 -12.52
N ARG A 282 -1.67 -12.11 -12.91
CA ARG A 282 -2.83 -12.35 -13.76
C ARG A 282 -4.13 -12.06 -13.02
N VAL A 283 -5.02 -11.35 -13.70
CA VAL A 283 -6.38 -11.03 -13.32
C VAL A 283 -7.29 -11.37 -14.52
N SER A 284 -8.53 -11.77 -14.29
CA SER A 284 -9.46 -12.07 -15.40
C SER A 284 -9.69 -10.85 -16.30
N LYS A 285 -9.81 -11.07 -17.61
CA LYS A 285 -10.06 -10.00 -18.60
C LYS A 285 -11.33 -9.17 -18.33
N ASP A 286 -12.34 -9.78 -17.71
CA ASP A 286 -13.63 -9.17 -17.40
C ASP A 286 -13.72 -8.67 -15.96
N ALA A 287 -12.63 -8.73 -15.20
CA ALA A 287 -12.60 -8.18 -13.86
C ALA A 287 -12.80 -6.66 -13.91
N CYS A 288 -13.48 -6.10 -12.91
CA CYS A 288 -13.68 -4.66 -12.81
C CYS A 288 -12.39 -3.92 -12.39
N ALA A 289 -12.23 -2.71 -12.89
CA ALA A 289 -11.29 -1.72 -12.39
C ALA A 289 -11.87 -0.31 -12.52
N THR A 290 -11.49 0.59 -11.61
CA THR A 290 -11.84 2.01 -11.69
C THR A 290 -10.60 2.81 -12.09
N ILE A 291 -10.74 3.73 -13.05
CA ILE A 291 -9.64 4.55 -13.54
C ILE A 291 -9.21 5.57 -12.49
N GLY A 292 -7.90 5.69 -12.26
CA GLY A 292 -7.27 6.67 -11.37
C GLY A 292 -6.64 6.06 -10.11
N VAL A 293 -6.48 6.88 -9.09
CA VAL A 293 -5.91 6.52 -7.77
C VAL A 293 -6.99 6.62 -6.71
N ALA A 294 -6.95 5.76 -5.68
CA ALA A 294 -7.86 5.89 -4.54
C ALA A 294 -7.59 7.20 -3.76
N SER A 295 -8.66 7.91 -3.39
CA SER A 295 -8.59 9.20 -2.68
C SER A 295 -7.79 9.17 -1.35
N ASN A 296 -7.50 10.36 -0.82
CA ASN A 296 -6.77 10.59 0.43
C ASN A 296 -5.29 10.13 0.42
N PRO A 297 -4.49 10.45 -0.61
CA PRO A 297 -3.09 9.98 -0.71
C PRO A 297 -2.24 10.37 0.51
N HIS A 298 -2.53 11.52 1.13
CA HIS A 298 -1.82 12.02 2.30
C HIS A 298 -2.20 11.32 3.62
N HIS A 299 -3.06 10.29 3.60
CA HIS A 299 -3.42 9.50 4.78
C HIS A 299 -2.21 8.95 5.53
N GLN A 300 -1.18 8.52 4.79
CA GLN A 300 0.03 7.93 5.36
C GLN A 300 0.88 8.90 6.19
N TYR A 301 0.77 10.21 5.93
CA TYR A 301 1.55 11.24 6.62
C TYR A 301 0.89 11.74 7.91
N ARG A 302 -0.32 11.26 8.24
CA ARG A 302 -1.02 11.68 9.46
C ARG A 302 -0.29 11.25 10.72
N GLN A 303 -0.35 12.08 11.75
CA GLN A 303 0.20 11.78 13.08
C GLN A 303 -0.89 11.92 14.14
N LEU A 304 -1.02 10.91 15.01
CA LEU A 304 -2.09 10.85 16.01
C LEU A 304 -1.87 11.80 17.20
N GLY A 305 -0.61 12.15 17.49
CA GLY A 305 -0.20 13.06 18.56
C GLY A 305 -0.23 12.46 19.97
N LYS A 306 -1.29 11.73 20.33
CA LYS A 306 -1.48 11.17 21.68
C LYS A 306 -2.05 9.74 21.68
N ALA A 307 -1.75 8.98 22.74
CA ALA A 307 -2.21 7.60 22.91
C ALA A 307 -3.75 7.45 22.89
N GLY A 308 -4.47 8.41 23.51
CA GLY A 308 -5.94 8.39 23.56
C GLY A 308 -6.61 8.37 22.18
N ARG A 309 -5.96 8.93 21.15
CA ARG A 309 -6.52 8.89 19.79
C ARG A 309 -6.47 7.49 19.18
N SER A 310 -5.42 6.72 19.47
CA SER A 310 -5.37 5.30 19.09
C SER A 310 -6.52 4.51 19.74
N ARG A 311 -6.84 4.83 21.01
CA ARG A 311 -7.97 4.23 21.72
C ARG A 311 -9.30 4.52 21.01
N TRP A 312 -9.55 5.76 20.63
CA TRP A 312 -10.74 6.15 19.85
C TRP A 312 -10.85 5.38 18.52
N LEU A 313 -9.71 5.03 17.93
CA LEU A 313 -9.63 4.24 16.69
C LEU A 313 -9.89 2.75 16.88
N ASN A 314 -10.25 2.29 18.09
CA ASN A 314 -10.46 0.87 18.44
C ASN A 314 -9.16 0.05 18.49
N ILE A 315 -8.07 0.70 18.90
CA ILE A 315 -6.74 0.10 19.06
C ILE A 315 -6.38 0.15 20.55
N ARG A 316 -6.17 -1.01 21.17
CA ARG A 316 -5.70 -1.17 22.55
C ARG A 316 -4.15 -1.20 22.59
N PRO A 317 -3.54 -0.97 23.77
CA PRO A 317 -2.09 -1.07 23.91
C PRO A 317 -1.54 -2.44 23.51
N THR A 318 -0.33 -2.45 22.96
CA THR A 318 0.43 -3.67 22.62
C THR A 318 1.55 -3.85 23.64
N VAL A 319 1.48 -4.92 24.44
CA VAL A 319 2.55 -5.29 25.37
C VAL A 319 3.64 -6.02 24.59
N ARG A 320 4.90 -5.63 24.79
CA ARG A 320 6.06 -6.27 24.14
C ARG A 320 6.37 -7.61 24.83
N GLY A 321 6.79 -8.62 24.07
CA GLY A 321 7.16 -9.93 24.64
C GLY A 321 8.27 -9.86 25.69
N LEU A 322 9.24 -8.95 25.52
CA LEU A 322 10.32 -8.71 26.49
C LEU A 322 9.86 -8.17 27.85
N ALA A 323 8.62 -7.68 27.95
CA ALA A 323 8.04 -7.17 29.18
C ALA A 323 7.14 -8.20 29.88
N MET A 324 7.09 -9.43 29.38
CA MET A 324 6.24 -10.51 29.89
C MET A 324 7.09 -11.55 30.64
N ASN A 325 6.42 -12.50 31.29
CA ASN A 325 7.09 -13.66 31.88
C ASN A 325 7.40 -14.71 30.82
N SER A 326 8.28 -15.66 31.15
CA SER A 326 8.69 -16.75 30.25
C SER A 326 7.52 -17.64 29.79
N VAL A 327 6.47 -17.76 30.63
CA VAL A 327 5.24 -18.51 30.32
C VAL A 327 4.38 -17.84 29.24
N ASP A 328 4.37 -16.51 29.18
CA ASP A 328 3.44 -15.76 28.31
C ASP A 328 4.01 -15.52 26.90
N HIS A 329 5.33 -15.43 26.79
CA HIS A 329 6.00 -15.14 25.53
C HIS A 329 7.39 -15.77 25.47
N PRO A 330 7.84 -16.28 24.31
CA PRO A 330 9.21 -16.78 24.12
C PRO A 330 10.34 -15.76 24.35
N HIS A 331 10.00 -14.49 24.61
CA HIS A 331 10.98 -13.42 24.89
C HIS A 331 10.89 -12.92 26.33
N GLY A 332 9.99 -13.49 27.13
CA GLY A 332 9.78 -13.08 28.50
C GLY A 332 10.76 -13.75 29.47
N GLY A 333 10.80 -13.22 30.69
CA GLY A 333 11.71 -13.68 31.75
C GLY A 333 13.13 -13.08 31.68
N GLY A 334 14.00 -13.62 32.53
CA GLY A 334 15.34 -13.08 32.77
C GLY A 334 15.35 -11.91 33.77
N ARG A 335 16.51 -11.67 34.41
CA ARG A 335 16.71 -10.51 35.29
C ARG A 335 17.02 -9.27 34.44
N GLY A 336 16.32 -8.16 34.70
CA GLY A 336 16.49 -6.92 33.94
C GLY A 336 15.98 -7.01 32.49
N LYS A 337 16.36 -6.04 31.65
CA LYS A 337 15.95 -5.99 30.24
C LYS A 337 16.84 -6.89 29.38
N SER A 338 16.48 -8.16 29.24
CA SER A 338 17.20 -9.12 28.40
C SER A 338 16.35 -9.60 27.22
N LYS A 339 17.02 -10.03 26.14
CA LYS A 339 16.39 -10.72 25.00
C LYS A 339 16.52 -12.25 25.10
N GLY A 340 17.17 -12.75 26.15
CA GLY A 340 17.37 -14.19 26.38
C GLY A 340 18.07 -14.92 25.24
N ASN A 341 18.91 -14.22 24.46
CA ASN A 341 19.55 -14.73 23.24
C ASN A 341 18.60 -15.46 22.26
N ARG A 342 17.31 -15.10 22.25
CA ARG A 342 16.28 -15.76 21.44
C ARG A 342 16.01 -14.96 20.17
N HIS A 343 15.88 -15.66 19.03
CA HIS A 343 15.47 -15.02 17.79
C HIS A 343 14.06 -14.41 17.89
N PRO A 344 13.76 -13.30 17.18
CA PRO A 344 12.45 -12.66 17.23
C PRO A 344 11.33 -13.57 16.70
N THR A 345 10.37 -13.92 17.56
CA THR A 345 9.18 -14.74 17.25
C THR A 345 7.89 -14.07 17.73
N SER A 346 6.75 -14.55 17.26
CA SER A 346 5.43 -14.28 17.81
C SER A 346 5.25 -14.97 19.17
N PRO A 347 4.16 -14.69 19.93
CA PRO A 347 3.85 -15.41 21.16
C PRO A 347 3.67 -16.92 20.93
N TRP A 348 3.28 -17.31 19.71
CA TRP A 348 3.08 -18.71 19.30
C TRP A 348 4.28 -19.26 18.52
N GLY A 349 5.47 -18.70 18.71
CA GLY A 349 6.73 -19.22 18.15
C GLY A 349 6.98 -18.94 16.66
N THR A 350 6.04 -18.31 15.94
CA THR A 350 6.23 -17.98 14.51
C THR A 350 7.36 -16.95 14.32
N PRO A 351 8.39 -17.18 13.49
CA PRO A 351 9.46 -16.21 13.27
C PRO A 351 8.96 -14.85 12.76
N ALA A 352 9.35 -13.77 13.43
CA ALA A 352 8.88 -12.40 13.17
C ALA A 352 9.83 -11.59 12.27
N LYS A 353 11.06 -12.07 12.05
CA LYS A 353 12.09 -11.46 11.19
C LYS A 353 12.80 -12.54 10.35
N GLY A 354 13.79 -12.16 9.56
CA GLY A 354 14.62 -13.09 8.78
C GLY A 354 14.02 -13.55 7.45
N GLY A 355 12.89 -12.97 7.02
CA GLY A 355 12.29 -13.31 5.72
C GLY A 355 11.38 -14.53 5.72
N PHE A 356 11.02 -15.06 6.91
CA PHE A 356 10.06 -16.16 7.04
C PHE A 356 8.74 -15.85 6.33
N LYS A 357 8.33 -16.75 5.42
CA LYS A 357 7.13 -16.60 4.58
C LYS A 357 5.98 -17.38 5.22
N THR A 358 4.92 -16.70 5.65
CA THR A 358 3.75 -17.32 6.31
C THR A 358 2.72 -17.93 5.35
N ARG A 359 2.89 -17.76 4.04
CA ARG A 359 2.05 -18.42 3.04
C ARG A 359 2.35 -19.91 3.06
N ARG A 360 1.30 -20.75 3.16
CA ARG A 360 1.44 -22.22 3.13
C ARG A 360 2.09 -22.66 1.81
N LYS A 361 3.05 -23.57 1.88
CA LYS A 361 3.82 -24.04 0.70
C LYS A 361 2.92 -24.67 -0.37
N HIS A 362 1.97 -25.52 0.03
CA HIS A 362 1.02 -26.17 -0.90
C HIS A 362 0.00 -25.20 -1.51
N ASN A 363 -0.24 -24.04 -0.88
CA ASN A 363 -1.15 -23.02 -1.41
C ASN A 363 -0.36 -21.89 -2.08
N PHE A 364 0.37 -22.20 -3.15
CA PHE A 364 1.13 -21.20 -3.92
C PHE A 364 0.20 -20.34 -4.80
N ASN A 365 0.67 -19.17 -5.22
CA ASN A 365 -0.15 -18.26 -6.03
C ASN A 365 -0.01 -18.60 -7.52
N LYS A 366 -0.96 -19.36 -8.06
CA LYS A 366 -0.97 -19.69 -9.50
C LYS A 366 -1.10 -18.46 -10.41
N TRP A 367 -1.56 -17.34 -9.85
CA TRP A 367 -1.81 -16.11 -10.59
C TRP A 367 -0.62 -15.16 -10.66
N VAL A 368 0.47 -15.42 -9.94
CA VAL A 368 1.64 -14.53 -9.95
C VAL A 368 2.46 -14.78 -11.20
N VAL A 369 2.82 -13.69 -11.89
CA VAL A 369 3.79 -13.71 -12.99
C VAL A 369 5.14 -13.28 -12.46
N GLU A 370 5.19 -12.11 -11.81
CA GLU A 370 6.39 -11.62 -11.15
C GLU A 370 6.12 -11.43 -9.64
N PRO A 371 6.88 -12.13 -8.77
CA PRO A 371 6.70 -11.99 -7.33
C PRO A 371 7.17 -10.63 -6.83
N ARG A 372 6.58 -10.14 -5.74
CA ARG A 372 7.06 -8.89 -5.11
C ARG A 372 8.55 -8.94 -4.76
N VAL A 373 9.24 -7.84 -5.05
CA VAL A 373 10.63 -7.62 -4.63
C VAL A 373 10.74 -7.65 -3.11
N ARG A 374 11.73 -8.37 -2.60
CA ARG A 374 11.99 -8.50 -1.15
C ARG A 374 13.17 -7.62 -0.76
N ASN A 375 12.95 -6.81 0.27
CA ASN A 375 13.95 -5.89 0.78
C ASN A 375 15.10 -6.58 1.55
N MET A 376 14.96 -7.86 1.89
CA MET A 376 15.97 -8.68 2.60
C MET A 376 16.56 -8.02 3.87
N GLY A 377 15.76 -7.20 4.57
CA GLY A 377 16.21 -6.52 5.79
C GLY A 377 17.11 -5.28 5.57
N LYS A 378 17.43 -4.92 4.32
CA LYS A 378 18.22 -3.71 4.00
C LYS A 378 17.48 -2.45 4.43
N ARG A 379 18.18 -1.46 4.99
CA ARG A 379 17.56 -0.19 5.39
C ARG A 379 17.18 0.60 4.13
N ARG A 380 15.94 1.08 4.04
CA ARG A 380 15.53 2.03 3.00
C ARG A 380 15.96 3.44 3.43
N SER A 381 16.62 4.18 2.55
CA SER A 381 16.88 5.60 2.78
C SER A 381 15.56 6.38 2.67
N LYS A 382 15.50 7.56 3.30
CA LYS A 382 14.31 8.42 3.33
C LYS A 382 14.19 9.31 2.08
N ALA A 383 15.11 9.15 1.13
CA ALA A 383 15.39 10.09 0.04
C ALA A 383 15.30 9.45 -1.35
N SER A 384 14.40 8.47 -1.54
CA SER A 384 14.09 7.89 -2.85
C SER A 384 12.60 7.89 -3.08
#